data_AF-A0A317IK85-F1
#
_entry.id   AF-A0A317IK85-F1
#
_cell.length_a   1.000
_cell.length_b   1.000
_cell.length_c   1.000
_cell.angle_alpha   90.00
_cell.angle_beta   90.00
_cell.angle_gamma   90.00
#
_symmetry.space_group_name_H-M   'P 1'
#
loop_
_entity.id
_entity.type
_entity.pdbx_description
1 polymer ?
#
loop_
_entity_poly.entity_id
_entity_poly.type
_entity_poly.pdbx_seq_one_letter_code
_entity_poly.pdbx_strand_id
1 'polypeptide(L)' 'MEISLPPLQQAQLNELAAQTGRSPDELVQEAIARLLAQNEWFKQQVQVGIDQIARGDFIEEEEMDARVARMLRS' A
#
# COMPACT_ATOMS: atom_id res chain seq x y z
N MET A 1 23.24 0.48 7.84
CA MET A 1 22.23 0.35 8.93
C MET A 1 22.17 -1.12 9.26
N GLU A 2 22.31 -1.50 10.53
CA GLU A 2 22.09 -2.89 10.95
C GLU A 2 20.65 -3.04 11.42
N ILE A 3 19.93 -4.03 10.89
CA ILE A 3 18.53 -4.29 11.20
C ILE A 3 18.46 -5.68 11.85
N SER A 4 18.02 -5.72 13.11
CA SER A 4 17.76 -6.99 13.80
C SER A 4 16.34 -7.44 13.49
N LEU A 5 16.21 -8.55 12.76
CA LEU A 5 14.91 -9.14 12.43
C LEU A 5 14.49 -10.15 13.50
N PRO A 6 13.20 -10.21 13.88
CA PRO A 6 12.66 -11.32 14.64
C PRO A 6 13.02 -12.67 13.97
N PRO A 7 13.32 -13.73 14.75
CA PRO A 7 13.80 -15.00 14.20
C PRO A 7 12.91 -15.59 13.10
N LEU A 8 11.58 -15.45 13.25
CA LEU A 8 10.63 -15.90 12.24
C LEU A 8 10.75 -15.12 10.92
N GLN A 9 10.90 -13.79 10.99
CA GLN A 9 11.05 -12.96 9.79
C GLN A 9 12.38 -13.24 9.09
N GLN A 10 13.45 -13.48 9.86
CA GLN A 10 14.73 -13.89 9.29
C GLN A 10 14.63 -15.23 8.56
N ALA A 11 13.92 -16.21 9.14
CA ALA A 11 13.70 -17.50 8.50
C ALA A 11 12.92 -17.37 7.18
N GLN A 12 11.84 -16.59 7.18
CA GLN A 12 11.03 -16.31 5.99
C GLN A 12 11.83 -15.57 4.90
N LEU A 13 12.64 -14.59 5.29
CA LEU A 13 13.51 -13.85 4.36
C LEU A 13 14.55 -14.77 3.72
N ASN A 14 15.18 -15.64 4.52
CA ASN A 14 16.18 -16.60 4.03
C ASN A 14 15.55 -17.64 3.09
N GLU A 15 14.33 -18.09 3.40
CA GLU A 15 13.57 -18.98 2.52
C GLU A 15 13.27 -18.30 1.18
N LEU A 16 12.78 -17.06 1.21
CA LEU A 16 12.50 -16.28 0.00
C LEU A 16 13.78 -16.02 -0.82
N ALA A 17 14.89 -15.70 -0.16
CA ALA A 17 16.20 -15.54 -0.78
C ALA A 17 16.62 -16.82 -1.53
N ALA A 18 16.50 -17.98 -0.88
CA ALA A 18 16.82 -19.28 -1.48
C ALA A 18 15.92 -19.61 -2.68
N GLN A 19 14.62 -19.34 -2.59
CA GLN A 19 13.66 -19.60 -3.68
C GLN A 19 13.88 -18.68 -4.88
N THR A 20 14.27 -17.43 -4.65
CA THR A 20 14.44 -16.41 -5.71
C THR A 20 15.86 -16.33 -6.26
N GLY A 21 16.83 -17.00 -5.62
CA GLY A 21 18.24 -16.91 -5.98
C GLY A 21 18.86 -15.53 -5.69
N ARG A 22 18.25 -14.78 -4.77
CA ARG A 22 18.65 -13.41 -4.40
C ARG A 22 19.21 -13.39 -3.00
N SER A 23 20.00 -12.36 -2.68
CA SER A 23 20.48 -12.18 -1.31
C SER A 23 19.37 -11.62 -0.39
N PRO A 24 19.40 -11.95 0.92
CA PRO A 24 18.53 -11.33 1.91
C PRO A 24 18.61 -9.79 1.90
N ASP A 25 19.80 -9.24 1.71
CA ASP A 25 20.04 -7.80 1.69
C ASP A 25 19.34 -7.11 0.51
N GLU A 26 19.40 -7.69 -0.69
CA GLU A 26 18.68 -7.18 -1.86
C GLU A 26 17.16 -7.16 -1.65
N LEU A 27 16.62 -8.20 -1.02
CA LEU A 27 15.20 -8.30 -0.70
C LEU A 27 14.78 -7.27 0.35
N VAL A 28 15.62 -7.02 1.36
CA VAL A 28 15.38 -5.96 2.37
C VAL A 28 15.42 -4.57 1.73
N GLN A 29 16.41 -4.31 0.88
CA GLN A 29 16.50 -3.02 0.17
C GLN A 29 15.27 -2.79 -0.72
N GLU A 30 14.81 -3.83 -1.42
CA GLU A 30 13.60 -3.75 -2.22
C GLU A 30 12.36 -3.49 -1.35
N ALA A 31 12.22 -4.18 -0.21
CA ALA A 31 11.10 -3.97 0.70
C ALA A 31 11.05 -2.52 1.22
N ILE A 32 12.21 -1.95 1.55
CA ILE A 32 12.34 -0.54 1.96
C ILE A 32 11.95 0.39 0.80
N ALA A 33 12.45 0.14 -0.41
CA ALA A 33 12.12 0.96 -1.58
C ALA A 33 10.61 0.94 -1.87
N ARG A 34 9.98 -0.23 -1.80
CA ARG A 34 8.52 -0.40 -1.97
C ARG A 34 7.73 0.35 -0.91
N LEU A 35 8.15 0.28 0.36
CA LEU A 35 7.50 1.00 1.46
C LEU A 35 7.55 2.53 1.25
N LEU A 36 8.72 3.05 0.88
CA LEU A 36 8.89 4.48 0.64
C LEU A 36 8.05 4.95 -0.55
N ALA A 37 8.07 4.20 -1.67
CA ALA A 37 7.25 4.51 -2.84
C ALA A 37 5.76 4.45 -2.53
N GLN A 38 5.31 3.44 -1.76
CA GLN A 38 3.92 3.33 -1.33
C GLN A 38 3.50 4.52 -0.46
N ASN A 39 4.34 4.95 0.48
CA ASN A 39 4.05 6.10 1.33
C ASN A 39 3.89 7.39 0.53
N GLU A 40 4.78 7.63 -0.45
CA GLU A 40 4.68 8.82 -1.30
C GLU A 40 3.44 8.77 -2.20
N TRP A 41 3.18 7.64 -2.84
CA TRP A 41 1.96 7.44 -3.61
C TRP A 41 0.70 7.65 -2.76
N PHE A 42 0.67 7.10 -1.54
CA PHE A 42 -0.47 7.22 -0.64
C PHE A 42 -0.75 8.68 -0.27
N LYS A 43 0.29 9.45 0.10
CA LYS A 43 0.15 10.89 0.37
C LYS A 43 -0.42 11.64 -0.84
N GLN A 44 0.06 11.32 -2.04
CA GLN A 44 -0.45 11.94 -3.27
C GLN A 44 -1.93 11.62 -3.48
N GLN A 45 -2.35 10.37 -3.30
CA GLN A 45 -3.76 10.00 -3.45
C GLN A 45 -4.66 10.64 -2.38
N VAL A 46 -4.19 10.73 -1.14
CA VAL A 46 -4.91 11.46 -0.08
C VAL A 46 -5.09 12.93 -0.47
N GLN A 47 -4.06 13.56 -1.02
CA GLN A 47 -4.15 14.95 -1.47
C GLN A 47 -5.18 15.14 -2.59
N VAL A 48 -5.29 14.19 -3.53
CA VAL A 48 -6.34 14.23 -4.57
C VAL A 48 -7.74 14.30 -3.96
N GLY A 49 -8.01 13.48 -2.93
CA GLY A 49 -9.29 13.50 -2.22
C GLY A 49 -9.54 14.82 -1.48
N ILE A 50 -8.51 15.37 -0.83
CA ILE A 50 -8.59 16.68 -0.16
C ILE A 50 -8.92 17.78 -1.18
N ASP A 51 -8.25 17.77 -2.34
CA ASP A 51 -8.48 18.76 -3.39
C ASP A 51 -9.87 18.61 -4.03
N GLN A 52 -10.39 17.39 -4.13
CA GLN A 52 -11.78 17.14 -4.55
C GLN A 52 -12.78 17.76 -3.56
N ILE A 53 -12.58 17.53 -2.26
CA ILE A 53 -13.42 18.14 -1.21
C ILE A 53 -13.37 19.68 -1.32
N ALA A 54 -12.19 20.26 -1.48
CA ALA A 54 -12.02 21.71 -1.59
C ALA A 54 -12.74 22.32 -2.80
N ARG A 55 -12.95 21.56 -3.88
CA ARG A 55 -13.73 21.98 -5.06
C ARG A 55 -15.21 21.62 -4.97
N GLY A 56 -15.64 20.91 -3.93
CA GLY A 56 -17.01 20.40 -3.81
C GLY A 56 -17.27 19.14 -4.66
N ASP A 57 -16.22 18.48 -5.14
CA ASP A 57 -16.29 17.24 -5.94
C ASP A 57 -16.54 16.01 -5.05
N PHE A 58 -17.59 16.04 -4.23
CA PHE A 58 -18.01 14.92 -3.39
C PHE A 58 -19.53 14.77 -3.40
N ILE A 59 -20.01 13.64 -2.92
CA ILE A 59 -21.44 13.38 -2.69
C ILE A 59 -21.64 12.94 -1.24
N GLU A 60 -22.83 13.18 -0.72
CA GLU A 60 -23.21 12.70 0.61
C GLU A 60 -23.28 11.17 0.65
N GLU A 61 -23.12 10.61 1.85
CA GLU A 61 -23.09 9.16 2.08
C GLU A 61 -24.37 8.47 1.57
N GLU A 62 -25.54 9.05 1.80
CA GLU A 62 -26.81 8.46 1.38
C GLU A 62 -26.93 8.38 -0.16
N GLU A 63 -26.35 9.35 -0.87
CA GLU A 63 -26.31 9.32 -2.33
C GLU A 63 -25.34 8.25 -2.84
N MET A 64 -24.18 8.10 -2.18
CA MET A 64 -23.20 7.07 -2.47
C MET A 64 -23.82 5.67 -2.31
N ASP A 65 -24.50 5.41 -1.20
CA ASP A 65 -25.18 4.14 -0.92
C ASP A 65 -26.23 3.82 -1.99
N ALA A 66 -27.05 4.81 -2.37
CA ALA A 66 -28.06 4.63 -3.40
C ALA A 66 -27.43 4.28 -4.77
N ARG A 67 -26.28 4.86 -5.12
CA ARG A 67 -25.54 4.56 -6.35
C ARG A 67 -24.99 3.13 -6.34
N VAL A 68 -24.36 2.70 -5.24
CA VAL A 68 -23.80 1.35 -5.12
C VAL A 68 -24.91 0.29 -5.14
N ALA A 69 -26.00 0.51 -4.40
CA ALA A 69 -27.14 -0.41 -4.38
C ALA A 69 -27.77 -0.59 -5.77
N ARG A 70 -27.73 0.43 -6.63
CA ARG A 70 -28.20 0.33 -8.01
C ARG A 70 -27.26 -0.51 -8.87
N MET A 71 -25.94 -0.35 -8.74
CA MET A 71 -24.94 -1.13 -9.50
C MET A 71 -24.98 -2.62 -9.16
N LEU A 72 -25.27 -2.98 -7.91
CA LEU A 72 -25.35 -4.38 -7.48
C LEU A 72 -26.65 -5.09 -7.86
N ARG A 73 -27.64 -4.35 -8.36
CA ARG A 73 -28.95 -4.89 -8.80
C ARG A 73 -29.04 -5.10 -10.31
N SER A 74 -28.02 -4.69 -11.07
CA SER A 74 -27.88 -4.94 -12.51
C SER A 74 -27.05 -6.19 -12.77
#